data_AF-A0A1L7LLS6-F1
#
_entry.id   AF-A0A1L7LLS6-F1
#
_cell.length_a   1.000
_cell.length_b   1.000
_cell.length_c   1.000
_cell.angle_alpha   90.00
_cell.angle_beta   90.00
_cell.angle_gamma   90.00
#
_symmetry.space_group_name_H-M   'P 1'
#
loop_
_entity.id
_entity.type
_entity.pdbx_description
1 polymer ?
#
loop_
_entity_poly.entity_id
_entity_poly.type
_entity_poly.pdbx_seq_one_letter_code
_entity_poly.pdbx_strand_id
1 'polypeptide(L)'
;MDSAYFLSQHDIVEVYTRLNENNKTKTLKYSQHLLEQQDKERNLMKNKRYPYRVYEKLSAGTGYSYFGDGNFDTVFYDEEIDHDFASWIFGDSMEPIFLNGEVALIKQTGFDYDGAIYAIDWDGQTYIKKVYREEKGLRLVSLNKKYADKFAPYDENPRIIGLIVGNFMPLEG
;
A
#
# COMPACT_ATOMS: atom_id res chain seq x y z
N MET A 1 -37.80 -0.13 9.63
CA MET A 1 -37.12 -1.41 9.38
C MET A 1 -37.14 -1.63 7.88
N ASP A 2 -35.97 -1.81 7.28
CA ASP A 2 -35.81 -1.76 5.83
C ASP A 2 -36.24 -3.08 5.17
N SER A 3 -37.21 -3.02 4.25
CA SER A 3 -37.77 -4.18 3.54
C SER A 3 -36.71 -4.97 2.76
N ALA A 4 -35.59 -4.32 2.41
CA ALA A 4 -34.48 -4.92 1.69
C ALA A 4 -33.71 -5.97 2.52
N TYR A 5 -33.67 -5.85 3.85
CA TYR A 5 -32.96 -6.79 4.73
C TYR A 5 -33.60 -8.18 4.76
N PHE A 6 -34.94 -8.25 4.71
CA PHE A 6 -35.67 -9.51 4.66
C PHE A 6 -35.56 -10.23 3.32
N LEU A 7 -35.40 -9.48 2.22
CA LEU A 7 -35.28 -10.06 0.87
C LEU A 7 -33.91 -10.70 0.64
N SER A 8 -32.83 -10.18 1.21
CA SER A 8 -31.48 -10.72 0.97
C SER A 8 -31.20 -12.05 1.69
N GLN A 9 -31.97 -12.38 2.73
CA GLN A 9 -31.80 -13.59 3.54
C GLN A 9 -33.00 -14.57 3.43
N HIS A 10 -33.90 -14.35 2.46
CA HIS A 10 -35.16 -15.10 2.37
C HIS A 10 -34.93 -16.62 2.30
N ASP A 11 -33.95 -17.05 1.51
CA ASP A 11 -33.68 -18.48 1.28
C ASP A 11 -33.29 -19.23 2.56
N ILE A 12 -32.39 -18.67 3.37
CA ILE A 12 -31.93 -19.35 4.60
C ILE A 12 -32.99 -19.34 5.69
N VAL A 13 -33.79 -18.26 5.78
CA VAL A 13 -34.89 -18.14 6.74
C VAL A 13 -36.03 -19.08 6.37
N GLU A 14 -36.42 -19.16 5.09
CA GLU A 14 -37.45 -20.08 4.63
C GLU A 14 -37.04 -21.53 4.89
N VAL A 15 -35.81 -21.92 4.53
CA VAL A 15 -35.32 -23.27 4.78
C VAL A 15 -35.30 -23.58 6.27
N TYR A 16 -34.76 -22.69 7.11
CA TYR A 16 -34.65 -22.90 8.56
C TYR A 16 -36.01 -23.04 9.25
N THR A 17 -37.00 -22.24 8.87
CA THR A 17 -38.35 -22.28 9.47
C THR A 17 -39.08 -23.60 9.18
N ARG A 18 -38.78 -24.26 8.06
CA ARG A 18 -39.36 -25.55 7.64
C ARG A 18 -38.66 -26.77 8.26
N LEU A 19 -37.52 -26.62 8.92
CA LEU A 19 -36.83 -27.71 9.62
C LEU A 19 -37.57 -28.11 10.90
N ASN A 20 -37.42 -29.38 11.31
CA ASN A 20 -37.80 -29.80 12.67
C ASN A 20 -36.79 -29.27 13.71
N GLU A 21 -37.16 -29.32 15.00
CA GLU A 21 -36.35 -28.76 16.09
C GLU A 21 -34.93 -29.34 16.21
N ASN A 22 -34.78 -30.65 15.96
CA ASN A 22 -33.47 -31.30 15.96
C ASN A 22 -32.57 -30.75 14.84
N ASN A 23 -33.12 -30.60 13.64
CA ASN A 23 -32.38 -30.08 12.49
C ASN A 23 -32.12 -28.59 12.59
N LYS A 24 -33.04 -27.78 13.15
CA LYS A 24 -32.79 -26.37 13.47
C LYS A 24 -31.58 -26.20 14.40
N THR A 25 -31.52 -27.01 15.47
CA THR A 25 -30.40 -27.00 16.41
C THR A 25 -29.07 -27.32 15.71
N LYS A 26 -29.07 -28.31 14.80
CA LYS A 26 -27.87 -28.65 14.01
C LYS A 26 -27.44 -27.52 13.08
N THR A 27 -28.39 -26.95 12.33
CA THR A 27 -28.12 -25.83 11.41
C THR A 27 -27.55 -24.63 12.14
N LEU A 28 -28.13 -24.27 13.29
CA LEU A 28 -27.63 -23.15 14.10
C LEU A 28 -26.22 -23.41 14.61
N LYS A 29 -25.96 -24.60 15.19
CA LYS A 29 -24.63 -24.99 15.68
C LYS A 29 -23.59 -24.96 14.57
N TYR A 30 -23.93 -25.49 13.39
CA TYR A 30 -23.02 -25.50 12.25
C TYR A 30 -22.72 -24.08 11.76
N SER A 31 -23.75 -23.23 11.65
CA SER A 31 -23.59 -21.84 11.22
C SER A 31 -22.73 -21.04 12.21
N GLN A 32 -22.93 -21.24 13.52
CA GLN A 32 -22.10 -20.65 14.57
C GLN A 32 -20.65 -21.14 14.48
N HIS A 33 -20.45 -22.44 14.27
CA HIS A 33 -19.11 -23.01 14.11
C HIS A 33 -18.35 -22.42 12.91
N LEU A 34 -19.02 -22.25 11.77
CA LEU A 34 -18.44 -21.60 10.59
C LEU A 34 -18.05 -20.15 10.89
N LEU A 35 -18.92 -19.41 11.58
CA LEU A 35 -18.62 -18.03 11.97
C LEU A 35 -17.41 -17.94 12.91
N GLU A 36 -17.33 -18.83 13.91
CA GLU A 36 -16.17 -18.91 14.81
C GLU A 36 -14.87 -19.24 14.07
N GLN A 37 -14.91 -20.13 13.06
CA GLN A 37 -13.75 -20.44 12.23
C GLN A 37 -13.30 -19.20 11.45
N GLN A 38 -14.23 -18.52 10.78
CA GLN A 38 -13.95 -17.29 10.03
C GLN A 38 -13.37 -16.19 10.93
N ASP A 39 -13.91 -16.01 12.12
CA ASP A 39 -13.42 -15.02 13.09
C ASP A 39 -12.01 -15.36 13.59
N LYS A 40 -11.72 -16.64 13.83
CA LYS A 40 -10.37 -17.11 14.21
C LYS A 40 -9.36 -16.88 13.09
N GLU A 41 -9.70 -17.19 11.85
CA GLU A 41 -8.85 -16.93 10.68
C GLU A 41 -8.59 -15.44 10.49
N ARG A 42 -9.64 -14.62 10.58
CA ARG A 42 -9.51 -13.15 10.53
C ARG A 42 -8.62 -12.62 11.64
N ASN A 43 -8.77 -13.12 12.86
CA ASN A 43 -7.93 -12.70 14.00
C ASN A 43 -6.48 -13.16 13.84
N LEU A 44 -6.25 -14.35 13.27
CA LEU A 44 -4.91 -14.82 12.95
C LEU A 44 -4.25 -13.93 11.88
N MET A 45 -4.99 -13.53 10.85
CA MET A 45 -4.50 -12.61 9.82
C MET A 45 -4.22 -11.21 10.39
N LYS A 46 -5.10 -10.67 11.24
CA LYS A 46 -4.87 -9.38 11.94
C LYS A 46 -3.60 -9.37 12.81
N ASN A 47 -3.16 -10.53 13.26
CA ASN A 47 -1.97 -10.66 14.11
C ASN A 47 -0.69 -10.95 13.32
N LYS A 48 -0.77 -11.16 11.99
CA LYS A 48 0.43 -11.25 11.17
C LYS A 48 1.08 -9.87 11.14
N ARG A 49 2.37 -9.83 11.40
CA ARG A 49 3.19 -8.62 11.36
C ARG A 49 4.46 -8.96 10.61
N TYR A 50 4.59 -8.41 9.42
CA TYR A 50 5.78 -8.52 8.59
C TYR A 50 6.68 -7.30 8.86
N PRO A 51 7.95 -7.50 9.21
CA PRO A 51 8.87 -6.39 9.44
C PRO A 51 9.36 -5.79 8.11
N TYR A 52 9.31 -4.47 8.00
CA TYR A 52 9.83 -3.70 6.88
C TYR A 52 10.96 -2.79 7.36
N ARG A 53 12.08 -2.77 6.62
CA ARG A 53 13.17 -1.81 6.86
C ARG A 53 12.90 -0.55 6.06
N VAL A 54 12.61 0.54 6.76
CA VAL A 54 12.23 1.82 6.15
C VAL A 54 13.37 2.82 6.31
N TYR A 55 13.80 3.41 5.20
CA TYR A 55 14.89 4.35 5.15
C TYR A 55 14.37 5.80 5.12
N GLU A 56 14.93 6.68 5.95
CA GLU A 56 14.52 8.10 6.02
C GLU A 56 14.90 8.91 4.77
N LYS A 57 16.07 8.62 4.19
CA LYS A 57 16.56 9.30 2.99
C LYS A 57 17.24 8.31 2.05
N LEU A 58 16.83 8.34 0.79
CA LEU A 58 17.53 7.68 -0.31
C LEU A 58 18.70 8.58 -0.71
N SER A 59 19.73 8.64 0.12
CA SER A 59 20.88 9.53 -0.12
C SER A 59 21.84 8.89 -1.14
N ALA A 60 22.23 9.66 -2.16
CA ALA A 60 23.19 9.23 -3.17
C ALA A 60 24.61 9.08 -2.57
N GLY A 61 24.95 7.86 -2.12
CA GLY A 61 26.33 7.45 -1.86
C GLY A 61 27.10 7.21 -3.17
N THR A 62 28.43 7.35 -3.13
CA THR A 62 29.38 7.33 -4.27
C THR A 62 29.59 5.96 -4.94
N GLY A 63 28.64 5.04 -4.84
CA GLY A 63 28.68 3.73 -5.49
C GLY A 63 27.31 3.06 -5.42
N TYR A 64 27.10 2.06 -6.28
CA TYR A 64 25.91 1.25 -6.60
C TYR A 64 24.89 0.85 -5.50
N SER A 65 25.02 1.29 -4.27
CA SER A 65 24.07 1.12 -3.17
C SER A 65 23.62 2.49 -2.64
N TYR A 66 22.37 2.89 -2.92
CA TYR A 66 21.70 4.02 -2.24
C TYR A 66 21.56 3.80 -0.72
N PHE A 67 21.81 2.57 -0.29
CA PHE A 67 21.54 2.05 1.05
C PHE A 67 22.84 1.46 1.60
N GLY A 68 23.86 2.30 1.79
CA GLY A 68 24.96 1.95 2.69
C GLY A 68 24.46 1.67 4.11
N ASP A 69 25.37 1.60 5.09
CA ASP A 69 25.12 1.31 6.52
C ASP A 69 24.23 2.37 7.26
N GLY A 70 23.25 2.96 6.58
CA GLY A 70 22.34 3.97 7.09
C GLY A 70 21.35 3.43 8.11
N ASN A 71 20.94 4.32 9.00
CA ASN A 71 19.86 4.07 9.95
C ASN A 71 18.57 3.77 9.18
N PHE A 72 17.96 2.63 9.49
CA PHE A 72 16.62 2.26 9.06
C PHE A 72 15.75 2.03 10.29
N ASP A 73 14.47 2.37 10.17
CA ASP A 73 13.46 1.97 11.13
C ASP A 73 12.94 0.59 10.75
N THR A 74 12.58 -0.23 11.75
CA THR A 74 11.80 -1.45 11.52
C THR A 74 10.36 -1.17 11.89
N VAL A 75 9.48 -1.20 10.90
CA VAL A 75 8.03 -1.02 11.08
C VAL A 75 7.29 -2.29 10.68
N PHE A 76 6.02 -2.39 11.03
CA PHE A 76 5.23 -3.60 10.76
C PHE A 76 4.00 -3.32 9.90
N TYR A 77 3.67 -4.29 9.05
CA TYR A 77 2.44 -4.32 8.27
C TYR A 77 1.83 -5.73 8.30
N ASP A 78 0.53 -5.87 8.01
CA ASP A 78 -0.20 -7.14 8.07
C ASP A 78 -0.05 -8.00 6.81
N GLU A 79 0.49 -7.43 5.74
CA GLU A 79 0.80 -8.11 4.48
C GLU A 79 2.29 -8.04 4.14
N GLU A 80 2.78 -9.07 3.45
CA GLU A 80 4.12 -9.11 2.85
C GLU A 80 4.00 -8.78 1.37
N ILE A 81 4.55 -7.64 0.97
CA ILE A 81 4.51 -7.14 -0.40
C ILE A 81 5.92 -7.20 -0.95
N ASP A 82 6.08 -7.78 -2.13
CA ASP A 82 7.39 -7.92 -2.79
C ASP A 82 7.95 -6.55 -3.23
N HIS A 83 9.11 -6.18 -2.68
CA HIS A 83 9.76 -4.89 -2.88
C HIS A 83 11.28 -5.03 -2.67
N ASP A 84 12.04 -4.08 -3.19
CA ASP A 84 13.49 -4.02 -2.98
C ASP A 84 13.84 -3.08 -1.81
N PHE A 85 13.12 -1.95 -1.70
CA PHE A 85 13.36 -0.93 -0.67
C PHE A 85 12.07 -0.29 -0.18
N ALA A 86 12.10 0.29 1.03
CA ALA A 86 10.98 1.04 1.58
C ALA A 86 11.46 2.41 2.12
N SER A 87 10.66 3.45 1.95
CA SER A 87 10.98 4.80 2.45
C SER A 87 9.74 5.54 2.92
N TRP A 88 9.93 6.43 3.89
CA TRP A 88 8.86 7.28 4.40
C TRP A 88 8.36 8.26 3.34
N ILE A 89 7.04 8.45 3.29
CA ILE A 89 6.39 9.46 2.47
C ILE A 89 6.25 10.73 3.29
N PHE A 90 6.89 11.80 2.83
CA PHE A 90 6.80 13.13 3.42
C PHE A 90 6.03 14.09 2.52
N GLY A 91 5.08 14.82 3.10
CA GLY A 91 4.22 15.79 2.44
C GLY A 91 2.94 15.19 1.83
N ASP A 92 2.02 16.06 1.45
CA ASP A 92 0.68 15.71 0.95
C ASP A 92 0.57 15.74 -0.59
N SER A 93 1.69 15.94 -1.29
CA SER A 93 1.69 16.17 -2.75
C SER A 93 1.18 14.98 -3.59
N MET A 94 1.11 13.80 -2.99
CA MET A 94 0.61 12.58 -3.62
C MET A 94 -0.70 12.08 -3.00
N GLU A 95 -1.33 12.89 -2.16
CA GLU A 95 -2.67 12.62 -1.65
C GLU A 95 -3.73 12.66 -2.76
N PRO A 96 -4.84 11.90 -2.62
CA PRO A 96 -5.22 11.10 -1.45
C PRO A 96 -4.68 9.65 -1.46
N ILE A 97 -3.90 9.26 -2.47
CA ILE A 97 -3.47 7.87 -2.64
C ILE A 97 -2.28 7.52 -1.74
N PHE A 98 -1.33 8.46 -1.63
CA PHE A 98 -0.16 8.33 -0.78
C PHE A 98 -0.22 9.42 0.29
N LEU A 99 -0.42 9.01 1.53
CA LEU A 99 -0.59 9.92 2.66
C LEU A 99 0.75 10.24 3.31
N ASN A 100 0.85 11.44 3.87
CA ASN A 100 2.01 11.80 4.68
C ASN A 100 2.14 10.86 5.89
N GLY A 101 3.34 10.31 6.11
CA GLY A 101 3.63 9.36 7.19
C GLY A 101 3.42 7.90 6.81
N GLU A 102 2.99 7.61 5.59
CA GLU A 102 3.01 6.24 5.06
C GLU A 102 4.41 5.80 4.64
N VAL A 103 4.54 4.50 4.42
CA VAL A 103 5.72 3.87 3.84
C VAL A 103 5.43 3.59 2.37
N ALA A 104 6.28 4.05 1.47
CA ALA A 104 6.28 3.68 0.06
C ALA A 104 7.17 2.45 -0.16
N LEU A 105 6.64 1.46 -0.89
CA LEU A 105 7.36 0.27 -1.31
C LEU A 105 7.87 0.44 -2.73
N ILE A 106 9.17 0.24 -2.91
CA ILE A 106 9.90 0.58 -4.14
C ILE A 106 10.52 -0.69 -4.71
N LYS A 107 10.27 -0.96 -5.99
CA LYS A 107 11.05 -1.90 -6.78
C LYS A 107 12.09 -1.16 -7.59
N GLN A 108 13.34 -1.61 -7.53
CA GLN A 108 14.48 -1.07 -8.27
C GLN A 108 14.44 -1.48 -9.74
N THR A 109 13.31 -1.19 -10.39
CA THR A 109 13.20 -1.20 -11.83
C THR A 109 13.68 0.13 -12.36
N GLY A 110 14.15 0.14 -13.61
CA GLY A 110 14.46 1.40 -14.28
C GLY A 110 13.19 2.20 -14.57
N PHE A 111 13.22 2.99 -15.62
CA PHE A 111 11.98 3.58 -16.13
C PHE A 111 11.20 2.57 -16.97
N ASP A 112 10.13 2.02 -16.40
CA ASP A 112 9.29 1.05 -17.09
C ASP A 112 8.38 1.72 -18.14
N TYR A 113 7.53 2.67 -17.75
CA TYR A 113 6.61 3.36 -18.66
C TYR A 113 6.10 4.70 -18.10
N ASP A 114 5.62 5.55 -19.01
CA ASP A 114 5.11 6.88 -18.67
C ASP A 114 3.80 6.80 -17.90
N GLY A 115 3.64 7.68 -16.92
CA GLY A 115 2.45 7.81 -16.10
C GLY A 115 2.40 6.83 -14.92
N ALA A 116 3.44 6.05 -14.65
CA ALA A 116 3.54 5.32 -13.38
C ALA A 116 4.08 6.22 -12.25
N ILE A 117 3.99 5.75 -11.01
CA ILE A 117 4.51 6.45 -9.84
C ILE A 117 5.92 5.94 -9.56
N TYR A 118 6.90 6.84 -9.53
CA TYR A 118 8.30 6.51 -9.28
C TYR A 118 8.84 7.26 -8.07
N ALA A 119 9.85 6.69 -7.44
CA ALA A 119 10.81 7.40 -6.61
C ALA A 119 11.93 7.98 -7.51
N ILE A 120 12.19 9.28 -7.39
CA ILE A 120 13.16 10.03 -8.20
C ILE A 120 14.09 10.79 -7.27
N ASP A 121 15.39 10.66 -7.46
CA ASP A 121 16.41 11.52 -6.87
C ASP A 121 16.70 12.68 -7.82
N TRP A 122 16.46 13.91 -7.38
CA TRP A 122 16.68 15.12 -8.14
C TRP A 122 16.91 16.32 -7.21
N ASP A 123 17.84 17.21 -7.54
CA ASP A 123 18.16 18.40 -6.73
C ASP A 123 18.45 18.07 -5.24
N GLY A 124 19.20 16.98 -5.01
CA GLY A 124 19.60 16.52 -3.69
C GLY A 124 18.45 16.02 -2.80
N GLN A 125 17.28 15.77 -3.38
CA GLN A 125 16.07 15.35 -2.68
C GLN A 125 15.37 14.21 -3.41
N THR A 126 14.70 13.35 -2.64
CA THR A 126 13.86 12.29 -3.19
C THR A 126 12.42 12.77 -3.36
N TYR A 127 11.85 12.49 -4.51
CA TYR A 127 10.45 12.75 -4.84
C TYR A 127 9.72 11.45 -5.12
N ILE A 128 8.45 11.39 -4.71
CA ILE A 128 7.50 10.38 -5.20
C ILE A 128 6.50 11.11 -6.09
N LYS A 129 6.49 10.79 -7.39
CA LYS A 129 5.69 11.50 -8.40
C LYS A 129 5.20 10.57 -9.49
N LYS A 130 4.11 10.99 -10.15
CA LYS A 130 3.73 10.40 -11.44
C LYS A 130 4.65 10.97 -12.51
N VAL A 131 5.42 10.11 -13.18
CA VAL A 131 6.52 10.56 -14.06
C VAL A 131 6.18 10.33 -15.53
N TYR A 132 6.51 11.31 -16.36
CA TYR A 132 6.50 11.19 -17.82
C TYR A 132 7.88 11.57 -18.35
N ARG A 133 8.43 10.77 -19.26
CA ARG A 133 9.60 11.16 -20.02
C ARG A 133 9.20 12.18 -21.08
N GLU A 134 9.95 13.25 -21.15
CA GLU A 134 9.87 14.25 -22.21
C GLU A 134 11.25 14.40 -22.85
N GLU A 135 11.31 15.12 -23.98
CA GLU A 135 12.54 15.25 -24.78
C GLU A 135 13.70 15.85 -23.98
N LYS A 136 13.40 16.80 -23.07
CA LYS A 136 14.41 17.58 -22.34
C LYS A 136 14.55 17.20 -20.86
N GLY A 137 13.75 16.27 -20.37
CA GLY A 137 13.72 15.93 -18.94
C GLY A 137 12.54 15.06 -18.54
N LEU A 138 12.34 14.95 -17.23
CA LEU A 138 11.21 14.25 -16.62
C LEU A 138 10.17 15.25 -16.16
N ARG A 139 8.92 15.09 -16.59
CA ARG A 139 7.79 15.82 -15.99
C ARG A 139 7.26 15.02 -14.81
N LEU A 140 7.28 15.67 -13.64
CA LEU A 140 6.93 15.12 -12.35
C LEU A 140 5.58 15.69 -11.90
N VAL A 141 4.54 14.87 -11.96
CA VAL A 141 3.16 15.26 -11.70
C VAL A 141 2.76 14.86 -10.28
N SER A 142 2.17 15.79 -9.56
CA SER A 142 1.57 15.57 -8.25
C SER A 142 0.13 15.05 -8.41
N LEU A 143 -0.30 14.09 -7.59
CA LEU A 143 -1.70 13.66 -7.59
C LEU A 143 -2.59 14.69 -6.89
N ASN A 144 -2.03 15.38 -5.90
CA ASN A 144 -2.69 16.47 -5.21
C ASN A 144 -2.64 17.75 -6.08
N LYS A 145 -3.82 18.18 -6.53
CA LYS A 145 -4.01 19.32 -7.45
C LYS A 145 -3.58 20.68 -6.89
N LYS A 146 -3.28 20.78 -5.58
CA LYS A 146 -2.71 21.99 -4.98
C LYS A 146 -1.29 22.28 -5.48
N TYR A 147 -0.61 21.26 -5.99
CA TYR A 147 0.78 21.35 -6.43
C TYR A 147 0.87 21.39 -7.94
N ALA A 148 1.66 22.31 -8.46
CA ALA A 148 2.00 22.36 -9.88
C ALA A 148 2.96 21.21 -10.25
N ASP A 149 2.93 20.83 -11.52
CA ASP A 149 3.91 19.91 -12.11
C ASP A 149 5.32 20.51 -11.97
N LYS A 150 6.28 19.65 -11.66
CA LYS A 150 7.71 19.98 -11.68
C LYS A 150 8.32 19.40 -12.95
N PHE A 151 9.37 20.04 -13.45
CA PHE A 151 10.15 19.53 -14.58
C PHE A 151 11.59 19.38 -14.14
N ALA A 152 12.13 18.17 -14.26
CA ALA A 152 13.50 17.82 -13.91
C ALA A 152 14.32 17.66 -15.20
N PRO A 153 15.12 18.67 -15.59
CA PRO A 153 15.91 18.65 -16.80
C PRO A 153 16.97 17.54 -16.80
N TYR A 154 17.27 16.93 -17.94
CA TYR A 154 18.28 15.86 -17.99
C TYR A 154 19.71 16.32 -17.69
N ASP A 155 20.04 17.59 -17.93
CA ASP A 155 21.34 18.19 -17.59
C ASP A 155 21.58 18.33 -16.08
N GLU A 156 20.51 18.30 -15.28
CA GLU A 156 20.57 18.21 -13.81
C GLU A 156 20.70 16.75 -13.30
N ASN A 157 20.78 15.78 -14.22
CA ASN A 157 20.96 14.35 -13.94
C ASN A 157 19.92 13.74 -12.96
N PRO A 158 18.60 13.94 -13.15
CA PRO A 158 17.59 13.29 -12.33
C PRO A 158 17.68 11.77 -12.50
N ARG A 159 17.63 11.04 -11.39
CA ARG A 159 17.79 9.59 -11.38
C ARG A 159 16.54 8.91 -10.84
N ILE A 160 16.03 7.97 -11.62
CA ILE A 160 14.90 7.14 -11.19
C ILE A 160 15.44 6.02 -10.32
N ILE A 161 14.94 5.97 -9.10
CA ILE A 161 15.36 5.00 -8.09
C ILE A 161 14.58 3.70 -8.29
N GLY A 162 13.28 3.80 -8.57
CA GLY A 162 12.43 2.64 -8.76
C GLY A 162 10.94 2.97 -8.86
N LEU A 163 10.17 1.97 -9.30
CA LEU A 163 8.71 2.01 -9.38
C LEU A 163 8.12 1.84 -7.97
N ILE A 164 7.11 2.65 -7.65
CA ILE A 164 6.29 2.44 -6.44
C ILE A 164 5.30 1.31 -6.71
N VAL A 165 5.42 0.21 -5.95
CA VAL A 165 4.58 -0.99 -6.08
C VAL A 165 3.51 -1.09 -5.00
N GLY A 166 3.58 -0.26 -3.97
CA GLY A 166 2.59 -0.19 -2.91
C GLY A 166 2.91 0.90 -1.89
N ASN A 167 1.98 1.12 -0.98
CA ASN A 167 2.15 1.97 0.19
C ASN A 167 1.31 1.43 1.34
N PHE A 168 1.73 1.72 2.57
CA PHE A 168 0.93 1.39 3.75
C PHE A 168 1.20 2.36 4.90
N MET A 169 0.20 2.51 5.77
CA MET A 169 0.40 3.10 7.09
C MET A 169 0.92 2.01 8.03
N PRO A 170 2.08 2.20 8.68
CA PRO A 170 2.58 1.23 9.63
C PRO A 170 1.60 0.95 10.76
N LEU A 171 1.56 -0.31 11.19
CA LEU A 171 0.85 -0.68 12.40
C LEU A 171 1.59 -0.09 13.61
N GLU A 172 0.84 0.48 14.55
CA GLU A 172 1.41 0.90 15.83
C GLU A 172 2.10 -0.29 16.52
N GLY A 173 3.32 -0.04 17.01
CA GLY A 173 4.19 -1.04 17.65
C GLY A 173 3.55 -1.67 18.88
#